data_AF-A0A354HUD1-F1
#
_entry.id   AF-A0A354HUD1-F1
#
_cell.length_a   1.000
_cell.length_b   1.000
_cell.length_c   1.000
_cell.angle_alpha   90.00
_cell.angle_beta   90.00
_cell.angle_gamma   90.00
#
_symmetry.space_group_name_H-M   'P 1'
#
loop_
_entity.id
_entity.type
_entity.pdbx_description
1 polymer ?
#
loop_
_entity_poly.entity_id
_entity_poly.type
_entity_poly.pdbx_seq_one_letter_code
_entity_poly.pdbx_strand_id
1 'polypeptide(L)'
;GAPFLGIYGACSSFCEGLIFAGVLVDSGAAQAVITATSSHNNTAERQYRYPIEYGAQLPPWSQHTVTGAAATAVAVRGLGPRLELATVGKVMDLGIKDPLNMGAAMAPAAA
;
A
#
# COMPACT_ATOMS: atom_id res chain seq x y z
N GLY A 1 -20.85 8.98 11.92
CA GLY A 1 -19.93 7.93 11.46
C GLY A 1 -19.91 7.92 9.95
N ALA A 2 -18.78 7.62 9.32
CA ALA A 2 -18.67 7.46 7.87
C ALA A 2 -18.66 5.97 7.49
N PRO A 3 -19.18 5.58 6.32
CA PRO A 3 -19.01 4.22 5.80
C PRO A 3 -17.52 3.85 5.71
N PHE A 4 -17.17 2.63 6.10
CA PHE A 4 -15.79 2.15 6.11
C PHE A 4 -15.65 0.91 5.24
N LEU A 5 -14.73 0.97 4.28
CA LEU A 5 -14.32 -0.15 3.44
C LEU A 5 -12.90 -0.56 3.82
N GLY A 6 -12.76 -1.74 4.42
CA GLY A 6 -11.45 -2.32 4.68
C GLY A 6 -10.86 -2.88 3.38
N ILE A 7 -9.65 -2.45 3.04
CA ILE A 7 -8.91 -2.89 1.85
C ILE A 7 -7.56 -3.49 2.27
N TYR A 8 -7.01 -4.38 1.44
CA TYR A 8 -5.71 -5.00 1.69
C TYR A 8 -5.00 -5.35 0.38
N GLY A 9 -3.90 -4.65 0.13
CA GLY A 9 -3.01 -4.86 -1.01
C GLY A 9 -1.54 -4.82 -0.60
N ALA A 10 -1.22 -5.18 0.65
CA ALA A 10 0.13 -5.05 1.22
C ALA A 10 0.68 -3.61 1.03
N CYS A 11 1.92 -3.45 0.55
CA CYS A 11 2.51 -2.13 0.28
C CYS A 11 1.78 -1.32 -0.81
N SER A 12 0.97 -1.97 -1.67
CA SER A 12 0.20 -1.29 -2.72
C SER A 12 -1.16 -0.75 -2.25
N SER A 13 -1.52 -0.98 -0.97
CA SER A 13 -2.82 -0.56 -0.40
C SER A 13 -3.10 0.94 -0.57
N PHE A 14 -2.07 1.78 -0.64
CA PHE A 14 -2.25 3.22 -0.86
C PHE A 14 -2.81 3.50 -2.26
N CYS A 15 -2.22 2.88 -3.28
CA CYS A 15 -2.70 2.99 -4.65
C CYS A 15 -4.06 2.31 -4.81
N GLU A 16 -4.27 1.13 -4.23
CA GLU A 16 -5.56 0.44 -4.22
C GLU A 16 -6.67 1.34 -3.66
N GLY A 17 -6.42 2.01 -2.54
CA GLY A 17 -7.35 2.97 -1.95
C GLY A 17 -7.69 4.10 -2.92
N LEU A 18 -6.67 4.72 -3.52
CA LEU A 18 -6.88 5.79 -4.50
C LEU A 18 -7.69 5.34 -5.72
N ILE A 19 -7.48 4.11 -6.20
CA ILE A 19 -8.26 3.53 -7.30
C ILE A 19 -9.73 3.41 -6.90
N PHE A 20 -10.02 2.83 -5.73
CA PHE A 20 -11.40 2.74 -5.23
C PHE A 20 -12.04 4.11 -5.00
N ALA A 21 -11.29 5.06 -4.45
CA ALA A 21 -11.78 6.42 -4.27
C ALA A 21 -12.11 7.09 -5.61
N GLY A 22 -11.27 6.91 -6.63
CA GLY A 22 -11.55 7.36 -7.99
C GLY A 22 -12.84 6.77 -8.54
N VAL A 23 -12.99 5.44 -8.50
CA VAL A 23 -14.19 4.75 -9.00
C VAL A 23 -15.45 5.19 -8.25
N LEU A 24 -15.42 5.32 -6.93
CA LEU A 24 -16.56 5.73 -6.13
C LEU A 24 -16.98 7.18 -6.38
N VAL A 25 -16.01 8.08 -6.55
CA VAL A 25 -16.27 9.50 -6.83
C VAL A 25 -16.75 9.68 -8.27
N ASP A 26 -16.11 9.01 -9.23
CA ASP A 26 -16.45 9.13 -10.66
C ASP A 26 -17.80 8.50 -11.02
N SER A 27 -18.14 7.37 -10.39
CA SER A 27 -19.47 6.74 -10.55
C SER A 27 -20.61 7.52 -9.88
N GLY A 28 -20.31 8.58 -9.12
CA GLY A 28 -21.29 9.32 -8.33
C GLY A 28 -21.78 8.59 -7.07
N ALA A 29 -21.18 7.44 -6.73
CA ALA A 29 -21.50 6.68 -5.52
C ALA A 29 -21.05 7.40 -4.22
N ALA A 30 -20.07 8.29 -4.31
CA ALA A 30 -19.61 9.13 -3.21
C ALA A 30 -19.25 10.55 -3.68
N GLN A 31 -19.47 11.56 -2.82
CA GLN A 31 -19.04 12.94 -3.12
C GLN A 31 -17.59 13.21 -2.71
N ALA A 32 -17.15 12.53 -1.66
CA ALA A 32 -15.79 12.59 -1.14
C ALA A 32 -15.44 11.25 -0.49
N VAL A 33 -14.21 10.80 -0.69
CA VAL A 33 -13.66 9.58 -0.11
C VAL A 33 -12.31 9.92 0.51
N ILE A 34 -12.08 9.43 1.73
CA ILE A 34 -10.78 9.50 2.39
C ILE A 34 -10.14 8.12 2.29
N THR A 35 -8.92 8.07 1.79
CA THR A 35 -8.11 6.86 1.75
C THR A 35 -6.89 7.06 2.61
N ALA A 36 -6.59 6.09 3.48
CA ALA A 36 -5.48 6.19 4.40
C ALA A 36 -4.77 4.85 4.55
N THR A 37 -3.45 4.93 4.72
CA THR A 37 -2.58 3.79 4.98
C THR A 37 -1.54 4.16 6.02
N SER A 38 -1.15 3.21 6.85
CA SER A 38 -0.10 3.38 7.84
C SER A 38 0.80 2.15 7.91
N SER A 39 2.01 2.36 8.39
CA SER A 39 3.01 1.33 8.59
C SER A 39 3.88 1.69 9.79
N HIS A 40 4.41 0.68 10.46
CA HIS A 40 5.31 0.86 11.58
C HIS A 40 6.33 -0.28 11.57
N ASN A 41 7.62 0.05 11.69
CA ASN A 41 8.68 -0.93 11.59
C ASN A 41 8.49 -2.11 12.54
N ASN A 42 8.33 -1.84 13.84
CA ASN A 42 8.19 -2.91 14.85
C ASN A 42 6.94 -3.78 14.66
N THR A 43 5.83 -3.25 14.13
CA THR A 43 4.64 -4.07 13.89
C THR A 43 4.84 -5.00 12.70
N ALA A 44 5.50 -4.49 11.65
CA ALA A 44 5.82 -5.26 10.45
C ALA A 44 6.88 -6.35 10.71
N GLU A 45 7.96 -6.03 11.43
CA GLU A 45 9.00 -7.02 11.80
C GLU A 45 8.41 -8.17 12.61
N ARG A 46 7.54 -7.85 13.59
CA ARG A 46 6.85 -8.85 14.41
C ARG A 46 5.91 -9.75 13.60
N GLN A 47 5.25 -9.20 12.57
CA GLN A 47 4.18 -9.90 11.85
C GLN A 47 4.70 -10.73 10.67
N TYR A 48 5.70 -10.23 9.94
CA TYR A 48 6.10 -10.81 8.65
C TYR A 48 7.53 -11.35 8.64
N ARG A 49 8.33 -11.07 9.67
CA ARG A 49 9.75 -11.39 9.72
C ARG A 49 10.12 -11.96 11.08
N TYR A 50 11.31 -11.62 11.55
CA TYR A 50 11.81 -12.02 12.85
C TYR A 50 11.62 -10.87 13.84
N PRO A 51 11.12 -11.15 15.06
CA PRO A 51 11.17 -10.21 16.16
C PRO A 51 12.58 -9.60 16.28
N ILE A 52 12.65 -8.28 16.34
CA ILE A 52 13.91 -7.53 16.47
C ILE A 52 14.70 -7.97 17.71
N GLU A 53 13.99 -8.46 18.72
CA GLU A 53 14.51 -9.00 19.97
C GLU A 53 15.39 -10.24 19.78
N TYR A 54 15.26 -10.95 18.65
CA TYR A 54 16.11 -12.10 18.33
C TYR A 54 17.48 -11.73 17.76
N GLY A 55 17.74 -10.44 17.48
CA GLY A 55 19.06 -9.97 17.07
C GLY A 55 19.56 -10.60 15.76
N ALA A 56 18.65 -11.03 14.89
CA ALA A 56 19.00 -11.66 13.62
C ALA A 56 19.83 -10.71 12.74
N GLN A 57 20.88 -11.23 12.13
CA GLN A 57 21.71 -10.48 11.18
C GLN A 57 20.98 -10.42 9.83
N LEU A 58 20.58 -9.23 9.42
CA LEU A 58 19.88 -9.02 8.16
C LEU A 58 20.88 -8.89 6.99
N PRO A 59 20.63 -9.55 5.85
CA PRO A 59 21.39 -9.32 4.63
C PRO A 59 21.29 -7.86 4.14
N PRO A 60 22.28 -7.35 3.39
CA PRO A 60 22.31 -5.95 2.96
C PRO A 60 21.16 -5.55 2.00
N TRP A 61 20.48 -6.51 1.37
CA TRP A 61 19.32 -6.27 0.50
C TRP A 61 17.97 -6.31 1.24
N SER A 62 17.96 -6.49 2.56
CA SER A 62 16.74 -6.46 3.36
C SER A 62 16.17 -5.05 3.41
N GLN A 63 14.88 -4.92 3.10
CA GLN A 63 14.16 -3.64 3.20
C GLN A 63 13.79 -3.36 4.65
N HIS A 64 13.69 -2.09 5.07
CA HIS A 64 13.12 -1.71 6.36
C HIS A 64 11.75 -1.06 6.16
N THR A 65 10.78 -1.44 6.99
CA THR A 65 9.43 -0.87 6.88
C THR A 65 9.44 0.57 7.38
N VAL A 66 8.87 1.49 6.60
CA VAL A 66 8.71 2.88 7.02
C VAL A 66 7.80 2.93 8.25
N THR A 67 8.14 3.77 9.22
CA THR A 67 7.22 4.15 10.29
C THR A 67 6.56 5.47 9.92
N GLY A 68 5.28 5.41 9.55
CA GLY A 68 4.56 6.58 9.08
C GLY A 68 3.14 6.26 8.61
N ALA A 69 2.41 7.31 8.30
CA ALA A 69 1.06 7.22 7.76
C ALA A 69 0.85 8.27 6.67
N ALA A 70 -0.05 7.97 5.74
CA ALA A 70 -0.48 8.86 4.69
C ALA A 70 -2.00 8.78 4.55
N ALA A 71 -2.62 9.92 4.24
CA ALA A 71 -4.03 10.00 3.93
C ALA A 71 -4.26 10.99 2.78
N THR A 72 -5.22 10.69 1.94
CA THR A 72 -5.63 11.52 0.81
C THR A 72 -7.14 11.68 0.82
N ALA A 73 -7.60 12.87 0.44
CA ALA A 73 -9.01 13.17 0.24
C ALA A 73 -9.26 13.32 -1.26
N VAL A 74 -10.15 12.49 -1.81
CA VAL A 74 -10.56 12.53 -3.21
C VAL A 74 -12.01 12.99 -3.24
N ALA A 75 -12.31 14.01 -4.03
CA ALA A 75 -13.65 14.59 -4.11
C ALA A 75 -13.97 14.99 -5.56
N VAL A 76 -15.27 15.10 -5.87
CA VAL A 76 -15.76 15.46 -7.22
C VAL A 76 -15.18 16.81 -7.68
N ARG A 77 -14.96 17.74 -6.75
CA ARG A 77 -14.39 19.06 -7.02
C ARG A 77 -13.43 19.45 -5.90
N GLY A 78 -12.34 20.11 -6.26
CA GLY A 78 -11.35 20.60 -5.30
C GLY A 78 -10.16 21.27 -5.99
N LEU A 79 -9.25 21.79 -5.16
CA LEU A 79 -7.95 22.31 -5.57
C LEU A 79 -6.89 21.25 -5.24
N GLY A 80 -5.99 20.94 -6.18
CA GLY A 80 -4.94 19.95 -5.98
C GLY A 80 -4.67 19.07 -7.20
N PRO A 81 -3.84 18.02 -7.06
CA PRO A 81 -3.60 17.04 -8.11
C PRO A 81 -4.89 16.32 -8.49
N ARG A 82 -5.00 15.93 -9.77
CA ARG A 82 -6.17 15.22 -10.31
C ARG A 82 -5.83 13.75 -10.50
N LEU A 83 -6.77 12.88 -10.12
CA LEU A 83 -6.73 11.47 -10.43
C LEU A 83 -7.36 11.28 -11.82
N GLU A 84 -6.55 11.21 -12.87
CA GLU A 84 -7.05 11.11 -14.25
C GLU A 84 -7.21 9.67 -14.72
N LEU A 85 -6.30 8.79 -14.30
CA LEU A 85 -6.26 7.40 -14.72
C LEU A 85 -5.72 6.51 -13.61
N ALA A 86 -6.19 5.26 -13.61
CA ALA A 86 -5.81 4.22 -12.69
C ALA A 86 -5.67 2.90 -13.45
N THR A 87 -4.64 2.12 -13.13
CA THR A 87 -4.43 0.79 -13.70
C THR A 87 -4.43 -0.24 -12.58
N VAL A 88 -5.35 -1.20 -12.64
CA VAL A 88 -5.40 -2.30 -11.68
C VAL A 88 -4.34 -3.33 -12.06
N GLY A 89 -3.44 -3.62 -11.12
CA GLY A 89 -2.38 -4.61 -11.30
C GLY A 89 -2.91 -6.06 -11.36
N LYS A 90 -2.06 -6.97 -11.80
CA LYS A 90 -2.26 -8.41 -11.72
C LYS A 90 -1.21 -9.03 -10.80
N VAL A 91 -1.54 -10.15 -10.17
CA VAL A 91 -0.57 -10.92 -9.39
C VAL A 91 0.52 -11.44 -10.31
N MET A 92 1.78 -11.25 -9.90
CA MET A 92 2.96 -11.72 -10.61
C MET A 92 3.83 -12.49 -9.62
N ASP A 93 4.19 -13.72 -9.97
CA ASP A 93 5.10 -14.56 -9.19
C ASP A 93 6.19 -15.11 -10.12
N LEU A 94 7.43 -14.68 -9.88
CA LEU A 94 8.61 -15.12 -10.62
C LEU A 94 9.42 -16.19 -9.85
N GLY A 95 8.83 -16.80 -8.81
CA GLY A 95 9.44 -17.88 -8.03
C GLY A 95 10.44 -17.41 -6.97
N ILE A 96 10.36 -16.15 -6.53
CA ILE A 96 11.23 -15.61 -5.47
C ILE A 96 10.78 -16.17 -4.11
N LYS A 97 11.64 -16.95 -3.47
CA LYS A 97 11.34 -17.62 -2.19
C LYS A 97 12.05 -17.02 -0.97
N ASP A 98 12.99 -16.10 -1.19
CA ASP A 98 13.70 -15.42 -0.09
C ASP A 98 12.79 -14.34 0.52
N PRO A 99 12.30 -14.51 1.77
CA PRO A 99 11.41 -13.54 2.42
C PRO A 99 12.12 -12.22 2.77
N LEU A 100 13.45 -12.17 2.72
CA LEU A 100 14.23 -10.96 2.98
C LEU A 100 14.57 -10.20 1.68
N ASN A 101 14.22 -10.75 0.52
CA ASN A 101 14.46 -10.11 -0.78
C ASN A 101 13.14 -9.67 -1.44
N MET A 102 12.40 -8.79 -0.75
CA MET A 102 11.14 -8.26 -1.26
C MET A 102 11.36 -7.36 -2.48
N GLY A 103 12.52 -6.72 -2.60
CA GLY A 103 12.90 -5.96 -3.80
C GLY A 103 12.84 -6.79 -5.07
N ALA A 104 13.41 -8.01 -5.06
CA ALA A 104 13.33 -8.92 -6.20
C ALA A 104 11.90 -9.41 -6.45
N ALA A 105 11.14 -9.73 -5.39
CA ALA A 105 9.76 -10.17 -5.51
C ALA A 105 8.81 -9.09 -6.04
N MET A 106 9.03 -7.82 -5.67
CA MET A 106 8.20 -6.68 -6.05
C MET A 106 8.67 -5.98 -7.33
N ALA A 107 9.87 -6.27 -7.85
CA ALA A 107 10.40 -5.66 -9.07
C ALA A 107 9.44 -5.70 -10.27
N PRO A 108 8.65 -6.76 -10.52
CA PRO A 108 7.70 -6.79 -11.64
C PRO A 108 6.61 -5.72 -11.58
N ALA A 109 6.34 -5.14 -10.41
CA ALA A 109 5.35 -4.07 -10.28
C ALA A 109 5.82 -2.72 -10.86
N ALA A 110 7.13 -2.56 -11.09
CA ALA A 110 7.73 -1.36 -11.67
C ALA A 110 8.04 -1.53 -13.18
N ALA A 111 7.78 -2.70 -13.75
CA ALA A 111 8.08 -3.06 -15.14
C ALA A 111 6.93 -2.75 -16.10
#